data_AF-A0A928HHV5-F1
#
_entry.id   AF-A0A928HHV5-F1
#
_cell.length_a   1.000
_cell.length_b   1.000
_cell.length_c   1.000
_cell.angle_alpha   90.00
_cell.angle_beta   90.00
_cell.angle_gamma   90.00
#
_symmetry.space_group_name_H-M   'P 1'
#
loop_
_entity.id
_entity.type
_entity.pdbx_description
1 polymer ?
#
loop_
_entity_poly.entity_id
_entity_poly.type
_entity_poly.pdbx_seq_one_letter_code
_entity_poly.pdbx_strand_id
1 'polypeptide(L)'
;MKIHDVQEFRSVRAKWGKKLLILGHYYIPDETIALTDRQGDSLALSQIAAADETCEAIIFCGVHFMAETADILANSPEKLAKRDGNESRSFFPA
;
A
#
# COMPACT_ATOMS: atom_id res chain seq x y z
N MET A 1 -7.49 -5.55 6.50
CA MET A 1 -8.79 -4.83 6.58
C MET A 1 -9.22 -4.54 5.16
N LYS A 2 -10.48 -4.80 4.81
CA LYS A 2 -11.02 -4.48 3.49
C LYS A 2 -11.50 -3.03 3.46
N ILE A 3 -11.27 -2.32 2.35
CA ILE A 3 -11.76 -0.95 2.13
C ILE A 3 -12.94 -1.03 1.15
N HIS A 4 -14.10 -0.52 1.51
CA HIS A 4 -15.34 -0.64 0.72
C HIS A 4 -15.74 0.66 0.03
N ASP A 5 -15.32 1.80 0.57
CA ASP A 5 -15.68 3.11 0.03
C ASP A 5 -14.63 4.21 0.31
N VAL A 6 -14.88 5.38 -0.27
CA VAL A 6 -14.02 6.57 -0.16
C VAL A 6 -13.92 7.10 1.28
N GLN A 7 -14.95 6.92 2.12
CA GLN A 7 -14.92 7.38 3.51
C GLN A 7 -14.02 6.51 4.37
N GLU A 8 -14.00 5.20 4.14
CA GLU A 8 -13.03 4.30 4.75
C GLU A 8 -11.60 4.66 4.34
N PHE A 9 -11.36 4.96 3.05
CA PHE A 9 -10.06 5.47 2.57
C PHE A 9 -9.59 6.69 3.36
N ARG A 10 -10.47 7.68 3.51
CA ARG A 10 -10.17 8.93 4.24
C ARG A 10 -9.91 8.66 5.72
N SER A 11 -10.68 7.77 6.32
CA SER A 11 -10.54 7.39 7.74
C SER A 11 -9.21 6.69 8.00
N VAL A 12 -8.80 5.77 7.11
CA VAL A 12 -7.50 5.10 7.20
C VAL A 12 -6.36 6.11 6.98
N ARG A 13 -6.49 7.00 6.00
CA ARG A 13 -5.52 8.08 5.78
C ARG A 13 -5.37 9.00 6.98
N ALA A 14 -6.47 9.37 7.64
CA ALA A 14 -6.44 10.16 8.87
C ALA A 14 -5.77 9.42 10.04
N LYS A 15 -6.02 8.11 10.18
CA LYS A 15 -5.46 7.28 11.25
C LYS A 15 -3.94 7.10 11.13
N TRP A 16 -3.45 6.83 9.93
CA TRP A 16 -2.05 6.47 9.70
C TRP A 16 -1.18 7.67 9.26
N GLY A 17 -1.80 8.73 8.74
CA GLY A 17 -1.11 9.95 8.34
C GLY A 17 0.02 9.68 7.35
N LYS A 18 1.23 10.14 7.68
CA LYS A 18 2.43 9.99 6.84
C LYS A 18 2.99 8.55 6.80
N LYS A 19 2.51 7.67 7.66
CA LYS A 19 2.93 6.26 7.71
C LYS A 19 2.12 5.38 6.75
N LEU A 20 1.18 5.97 6.00
CA LEU A 20 0.37 5.28 5.00
C LEU A 20 0.87 5.61 3.60
N LEU A 21 0.99 4.58 2.78
CA LEU A 21 1.26 4.68 1.36
C LEU A 21 0.10 4.07 0.55
N ILE A 22 -0.51 4.85 -0.33
CA ILE A 22 -1.62 4.38 -1.18
C ILE A 22 -1.12 4.21 -2.63
N LEU A 23 -1.18 2.97 -3.12
CA LEU A 23 -0.63 2.56 -4.42
C LEU A 23 -1.76 2.17 -5.37
N GLY A 24 -1.81 2.76 -6.56
CA GLY A 24 -2.86 2.51 -7.55
C GLY A 24 -2.37 1.86 -8.83
N HIS A 25 -2.93 0.70 -9.19
CA HIS A 25 -2.73 0.13 -10.51
C HIS A 25 -3.49 0.95 -11.56
N TYR A 26 -2.99 1.00 -12.80
CA TYR A 26 -3.61 1.79 -13.89
C TYR A 26 -5.06 1.42 -14.24
N TYR A 27 -5.54 0.26 -13.80
CA TYR A 27 -6.85 -0.28 -14.16
C TYR A 27 -7.83 -0.30 -12.98
N ILE A 28 -7.89 0.80 -12.23
CA ILE A 28 -8.87 1.03 -11.17
C ILE A 28 -9.76 2.23 -11.52
N PRO A 29 -10.96 2.37 -10.91
CA PRO A 29 -11.84 3.52 -11.17
C PRO A 29 -11.18 4.87 -10.88
N ASP A 30 -11.50 5.90 -11.66
CA ASP A 30 -10.92 7.26 -11.54
C ASP A 30 -11.04 7.85 -10.14
N GLU A 31 -12.16 7.60 -9.47
CA GLU A 31 -12.39 8.02 -8.08
C GLU A 31 -11.38 7.41 -7.10
N THR A 32 -10.90 6.19 -7.37
CA THR A 32 -9.86 5.52 -6.57
C THR A 32 -8.48 6.02 -6.98
N ILE A 33 -8.23 6.23 -8.28
CA ILE A 33 -6.99 6.83 -8.78
C ILE A 33 -6.70 8.16 -8.07
N ALA A 34 -7.71 9.01 -7.91
CA ALA A 34 -7.58 10.31 -7.25
C ALA A 34 -7.17 10.23 -5.77
N LEU A 35 -7.29 9.07 -5.13
CA LEU A 35 -6.91 8.84 -3.74
C LEU A 35 -5.49 8.28 -3.59
N THR A 36 -4.85 7.87 -4.69
CA THR A 36 -3.54 7.21 -4.69
C THR A 36 -2.40 8.22 -4.56
N ASP A 37 -1.35 7.84 -3.83
CA ASP A 37 -0.11 8.62 -3.72
C ASP A 37 0.83 8.33 -4.88
N ARG A 38 0.80 7.11 -5.42
CA ARG A 38 1.60 6.67 -6.58
C ARG A 38 0.76 5.76 -7.48
N GLN A 39 1.04 5.81 -8.78
CA GLN A 39 0.41 5.01 -9.80
C GLN A 39 1.46 4.24 -10.60
N GLY A 40 1.15 3.02 -11.02
CA GLY A 40 2.14 2.17 -11.69
C GLY A 40 1.60 0.81 -12.09
N ASP A 41 2.45 0.03 -12.76
CA ASP A 41 2.25 -1.41 -12.87
C ASP A 41 2.60 -2.12 -11.55
N SER A 42 2.28 -3.41 -11.45
CA SER A 42 2.48 -4.19 -10.22
C SER A 42 3.92 -4.18 -9.73
N LEU A 43 4.90 -4.36 -10.62
CA LEU A 43 6.29 -4.48 -10.23
C LEU A 43 6.82 -3.16 -9.70
N ALA A 44 6.54 -2.07 -10.41
CA ALA A 44 6.93 -0.73 -9.98
C ALA A 44 6.31 -0.38 -8.62
N LEU A 45 5.02 -0.67 -8.42
CA LEU A 45 4.34 -0.42 -7.15
C LEU A 45 4.91 -1.27 -6.01
N SER A 46 5.19 -2.55 -6.23
CA SER A 46 5.81 -3.41 -5.21
C SER A 46 7.24 -2.96 -4.86
N GLN A 47 8.01 -2.46 -5.82
CA GLN A 47 9.34 -1.89 -5.57
C GLN A 47 9.27 -0.59 -4.76
N ILE A 48 8.30 0.28 -5.07
CA ILE A 48 8.03 1.51 -4.31
C ILE A 48 7.66 1.17 -2.87
N ALA A 49 6.73 0.23 -2.67
CA ALA A 49 6.35 -0.27 -1.35
C ALA A 49 7.55 -0.76 -0.55
N ALA A 50 8.42 -1.57 -1.17
CA ALA A 50 9.60 -2.09 -0.50
C ALA A 50 10.69 -1.04 -0.26
N ALA A 51 10.73 0.04 -1.05
CA ALA A 51 11.70 1.13 -0.88
C ALA A 51 11.32 2.11 0.24
N ASP A 52 10.05 2.18 0.62
CA ASP A 52 9.57 3.09 1.66
C ASP A 52 9.81 2.50 3.06
N GLU A 53 10.89 2.98 3.70
CA GLU A 53 11.28 2.57 5.05
C GLU A 53 10.43 3.23 6.16
N THR A 54 9.61 4.21 5.81
CA THR A 54 8.80 4.99 6.75
C THR A 54 7.34 4.55 6.81
N CYS A 55 6.87 3.84 5.79
CA CYS A 55 5.51 3.33 5.76
C CYS A 55 5.34 2.12 6.69
N GLU A 56 4.27 2.15 7.48
CA GLU A 56 3.82 1.04 8.33
C GLU A 56 2.51 0.44 7.79
N ALA A 57 1.85 1.13 6.87
CA ALA A 57 0.61 0.73 6.24
C ALA A 57 0.67 0.99 4.73
N ILE A 58 0.20 0.02 3.94
CA ILE A 58 0.08 0.14 2.49
C ILE A 58 -1.36 -0.15 2.10
N ILE A 59 -2.03 0.74 1.35
CA ILE A 59 -3.25 0.36 0.64
C ILE A 59 -2.89 0.12 -0.81
N PHE A 60 -3.11 -1.10 -1.29
CA PHE A 60 -2.89 -1.44 -2.69
C PHE A 60 -4.23 -1.49 -3.42
N CYS A 61 -4.50 -0.46 -4.22
CA CYS A 61 -5.65 -0.38 -5.11
C CYS A 61 -5.33 -1.14 -6.39
N GLY A 62 -5.67 -2.42 -6.41
CA GLY A 62 -5.43 -3.34 -7.51
C GLY A 62 -6.04 -4.69 -7.21
N VAL A 63 -5.50 -5.76 -7.79
CA VAL A 63 -5.94 -7.14 -7.52
C VAL A 63 -5.13 -7.77 -6.39
N HIS A 64 -5.75 -8.68 -5.64
CA HIS A 64 -5.24 -9.24 -4.38
C HIS A 64 -3.79 -9.77 -4.45
N PHE A 65 -3.43 -10.50 -5.51
CA PHE A 65 -2.10 -11.11 -5.63
C PHE A 65 -0.95 -10.09 -5.71
N MET A 66 -1.20 -8.91 -6.31
CA MET A 66 -0.17 -7.86 -6.45
C MET A 66 0.26 -7.34 -5.09
N ALA A 67 -0.64 -7.49 -4.14
CA ALA A 67 -0.58 -6.83 -2.90
C ALA A 67 -0.05 -7.76 -1.80
N GLU A 68 -0.31 -9.06 -1.93
CA GLU A 68 0.52 -10.12 -1.34
C GLU A 68 1.99 -10.02 -1.79
N THR A 69 2.23 -9.74 -3.08
CA THR A 69 3.60 -9.55 -3.60
C THR A 69 4.28 -8.34 -2.96
N ALA A 70 3.54 -7.23 -2.79
CA ALA A 70 4.05 -6.06 -2.08
C ALA A 70 4.37 -6.35 -0.61
N ASP A 71 3.52 -7.10 0.10
CA ASP A 71 3.77 -7.52 1.48
C ASP A 71 5.03 -8.38 1.61
N ILE A 72 5.22 -9.36 0.72
CA ILE A 72 6.40 -10.24 0.72
C ILE A 72 7.68 -9.42 0.52
N LEU A 73 7.68 -8.49 -0.43
CA LEU A 73 8.85 -7.68 -0.75
C LEU A 73 9.15 -6.64 0.34
N ALA A 74 8.10 -5.97 0.83
CA ALA A 74 8.21 -5.00 1.90
C ALA A 74 8.72 -5.64 3.19
N ASN A 75 8.26 -6.86 3.52
CA ASN A 75 8.64 -7.58 4.74
C ASN A 75 9.78 -8.60 4.55
N SER A 76 10.61 -8.43 3.52
CA SER A 76 11.85 -9.22 3.38
C SER A 76 12.80 -8.97 4.56
N PRO A 77 13.66 -9.94 4.94
CA PRO A 77 14.52 -9.83 6.12
C PRO A 77 15.41 -8.58 6.14
N GLU A 78 15.93 -8.18 4.97
CA GLU A 78 16.72 -6.96 4.82
C GLU A 78 15.89 -5.70 5.15
N LYS A 79 14.64 -5.65 4.68
CA LYS A 79 13.74 -4.50 4.89
C LYS A 79 13.18 -4.44 6.30
N LEU A 80 12.98 -5.59 6.94
CA LEU A 80 12.63 -5.66 8.36
C LEU A 80 13.79 -5.16 9.23
N ALA A 81 15.02 -5.56 8.92
CA ALA A 81 16.20 -5.08 9.65
C ALA A 81 16.34 -3.54 9.59
N LYS A 82 16.02 -2.94 8.44
CA LYS A 82 16.03 -1.47 8.25
C LYS A 82 14.91 -0.74 9.01
N ARG A 83 13.88 -1.45 9.45
CA ARG A 83 12.72 -0.92 10.18
C ARG A 83 12.69 -1.35 11.65
N ASP A 84 13.84 -1.76 12.20
CA ASP A 84 13.97 -2.29 13.57
C ASP A 84 12.98 -3.43 13.87
N GLY A 85 12.70 -4.27 12.86
CA GLY A 85 11.78 -5.40 12.96
C GLY A 85 10.29 -5.02 12.83
N ASN A 86 9.96 -3.75 12.55
CA ASN A 86 8.56 -3.35 12.34
C ASN A 86 8.07 -3.79 10.95
N GLU A 87 6.99 -4.58 10.93
CA GLU A 87 6.34 -5.04 9.71
C GLU A 87 5.45 -3.94 9.11
N SER A 88 5.39 -3.88 7.77
CA SER A 88 4.34 -3.13 7.07
C SER A 88 3.13 -4.01 6.86
N ARG A 89 1.94 -3.42 6.98
CA ARG A 89 0.67 -4.11 6.77
C ARG A 89 0.01 -3.60 5.50
N SER A 90 -0.27 -4.50 4.55
CA SER A 90 -1.06 -4.16 3.39
C SER A 90 -2.57 -4.31 3.61
N PHE A 91 -3.33 -3.46 2.93
CA PHE A 91 -4.78 -3.37 2.92
C PHE A 91 -5.29 -3.37 1.48
N PHE A 92 -6.40 -4.04 1.22
CA PHE A 92 -6.96 -4.20 -0.13
C PHE A 92 -8.41 -3.71 -0.16
N PRO A 93 -8.80 -2.92 -1.17
CA PRO A 93 -10.20 -2.64 -1.44
C PRO A 93 -10.95 -3.95 -1.74
N ALA A 94 -12.19 -4.05 -1.26
CA ALA A 94 -13.07 -5.19 -1.52
C ALA A 94 -13.61 -5.18 -2.94
#